data_AF-A0A316Z1Y6-F1
#
_entry.id   AF-A0A316Z1Y6-F1
#
_cell.length_a   1.000
_cell.length_b   1.000
_cell.length_c   1.000
_cell.angle_alpha   90.00
_cell.angle_beta   90.00
_cell.angle_gamma   90.00
#
_symmetry.space_group_name_H-M   'P 1'
#
loop_
_entity.id
_entity.type
_entity.pdbx_description
1 polymer ?
#
loop_
_entity_poly.entity_id
_entity_poly.type
_entity_poly.pdbx_seq_one_letter_code
_entity_poly.pdbx_strand_id
1 'polypeptide(L)'
;MSMKTVDIPTNLLERLKAFRMGKRSVGAAALVVKIDKKTLRMEIEEEFEGIALDELQEELPENSPRFVVMSYELEHRDGRKSYPLVIIYWAPPTSSMELATLYASAMSHFSTASDIAKVLDVREGVLEKKSIDARLGA
;
A
#
# COMPACT_ATOMS: atom_id res chain seq x y z
N MET A 1 -7.08 9.29 -24.74
CA MET A 1 -6.39 9.58 -23.46
C MET A 1 -7.19 8.93 -22.35
N SER A 2 -6.59 8.08 -21.52
CA SER A 2 -7.26 7.56 -20.33
C SER A 2 -7.44 8.72 -19.35
N MET A 3 -8.69 9.08 -19.03
CA MET A 3 -9.00 10.14 -18.08
C MET A 3 -8.64 9.64 -16.68
N LYS A 4 -7.60 10.23 -16.09
CA LYS A 4 -7.13 9.87 -14.75
C LYS A 4 -8.00 10.62 -13.74
N THR A 5 -8.88 9.89 -13.04
CA THR A 5 -9.81 10.47 -12.07
C THR A 5 -9.13 11.02 -10.82
N VAL A 6 -7.95 10.51 -10.48
CA VAL A 6 -7.20 10.87 -9.27
C VAL A 6 -5.77 11.30 -9.64
N ASP A 7 -5.39 12.50 -9.18
CA ASP A 7 -4.06 13.08 -9.33
C ASP A 7 -3.07 12.41 -8.37
N ILE A 8 -1.86 12.16 -8.87
CA ILE A 8 -0.75 11.59 -8.09
C ILE A 8 0.36 12.64 -8.06
N PRO A 9 0.53 13.33 -6.92
CA PRO A 9 1.48 14.43 -6.84
C PRO A 9 2.92 14.00 -7.04
N THR A 10 3.72 14.86 -7.67
CA THR A 10 5.16 14.60 -7.86
C THR A 10 5.89 14.40 -6.53
N ASN A 11 5.55 15.16 -5.49
CA ASN A 11 6.15 15.01 -4.15
C ASN A 11 5.83 13.65 -3.53
N LEU A 12 4.65 13.07 -3.78
CA LEU A 12 4.34 11.70 -3.36
C LEU A 12 5.23 10.70 -4.11
N LEU A 13 5.42 10.85 -5.42
CA LEU A 13 6.28 9.96 -6.21
C LEU A 13 7.75 10.05 -5.81
N GLU A 14 8.26 11.26 -5.58
CA GLU A 14 9.63 11.49 -5.08
C GLU A 14 9.84 10.82 -3.73
N ARG A 15 8.84 10.93 -2.85
CA ARG A 15 8.87 10.30 -1.54
C ARG A 15 8.82 8.78 -1.61
N LEU A 16 8.00 8.19 -2.49
CA LEU A 16 7.98 6.75 -2.75
C LEU A 16 9.31 6.25 -3.33
N LYS A 17 9.97 7.05 -4.18
CA LYS A 17 11.31 6.76 -4.69
C LYS A 17 12.35 6.76 -3.58
N ALA A 18 12.31 7.75 -2.69
CA ALA A 18 13.20 7.79 -1.52
C ALA A 18 12.94 6.59 -0.59
N PHE A 19 11.67 6.26 -0.35
CA PHE A 19 11.26 5.12 0.46
C PHE A 19 11.80 3.79 -0.09
N ARG A 20 11.79 3.60 -1.42
CA ARG A 20 12.38 2.44 -2.10
C ARG A 20 13.89 2.32 -1.88
N MET A 21 14.59 3.45 -1.84
CA MET A 21 16.05 3.51 -1.69
C MET A 21 16.51 3.39 -0.23
N GLY A 22 15.58 3.52 0.73
CA GLY A 22 15.87 3.40 2.15
C GLY A 22 16.43 2.01 2.48
N LYS A 23 17.54 1.98 3.23
CA LYS A 23 18.07 0.72 3.78
C LYS A 23 17.14 0.24 4.88
N ARG A 24 16.64 -0.99 4.78
CA ARG A 24 15.81 -1.62 5.81
C ARG A 24 16.59 -2.77 6.42
N SER A 25 16.71 -2.78 7.75
CA SER A 25 17.48 -3.79 8.49
C SER A 25 16.67 -4.54 9.53
N VAL A 26 15.54 -4.00 9.98
CA VAL A 26 14.64 -4.61 10.99
C VAL A 26 13.20 -4.15 10.72
N GLY A 27 12.26 -5.09 10.70
CA GLY A 27 10.82 -4.81 10.57
C GLY A 27 10.37 -4.39 9.16
N ALA A 28 9.06 -4.23 9.00
CA ALA A 28 8.50 -3.64 7.79
C ALA A 28 8.52 -2.11 7.89
N ALA A 29 8.59 -1.43 6.74
CA ALA A 29 8.30 -0.01 6.66
C ALA A 29 7.03 0.15 5.83
N ALA A 30 6.20 1.13 6.16
CA ALA A 30 4.91 1.34 5.50
C ALA A 30 4.64 2.82 5.27
N LEU A 31 3.97 3.12 4.15
CA LEU A 31 3.39 4.42 3.85
C LEU A 31 1.92 4.27 3.57
N VAL A 32 1.10 4.87 4.42
CA VAL A 32 -0.34 4.95 4.24
C VAL A 32 -0.64 6.13 3.34
N VAL A 33 -1.28 5.86 2.22
CA VAL A 33 -1.67 6.84 1.20
C VAL A 33 -3.19 6.84 1.10
N LYS A 34 -3.76 8.04 1.16
CA LYS A 34 -5.19 8.26 0.98
C LYS A 34 -5.47 9.11 -0.24
N ILE A 35 -6.72 9.08 -0.69
CA ILE A 35 -7.27 9.97 -1.70
C ILE A 35 -8.13 11.00 -0.97
N ASP A 36 -7.76 12.28 -1.07
CA ASP A 36 -8.67 13.36 -0.70
C ASP A 36 -9.80 13.43 -1.74
N LYS A 37 -11.00 13.05 -1.31
CA LYS A 37 -12.20 13.02 -2.15
C LYS A 37 -12.59 14.39 -2.71
N LYS A 38 -12.26 15.49 -2.02
CA LYS A 38 -12.62 16.84 -2.45
C LYS A 38 -11.72 17.32 -3.58
N THR A 39 -10.42 17.05 -3.48
CA THR A 39 -9.42 17.50 -4.45
C THR A 39 -9.06 16.44 -5.49
N LEU A 40 -9.53 15.20 -5.29
CA LEU A 40 -9.19 14.02 -6.08
C LEU A 40 -7.68 13.82 -6.21
N ARG A 41 -6.95 13.98 -5.11
CA ARG A 41 -5.49 13.93 -5.05
C ARG A 41 -5.02 12.92 -4.02
N MET A 42 -3.96 12.18 -4.34
CA MET A 42 -3.31 11.28 -3.39
C MET A 42 -2.39 12.04 -2.44
N GLU A 43 -2.43 11.68 -1.16
CA GLU A 43 -1.54 12.22 -0.14
C GLU A 43 -1.10 11.15 0.86
N ILE A 44 0.07 11.34 1.43
CA ILE A 44 0.57 10.50 2.52
C ILE A 44 -0.21 10.89 3.76
N GLU A 45 -0.89 9.93 4.36
CA GLU A 45 -1.53 10.09 5.66
C GLU A 45 -0.52 9.83 6.77
N GLU A 46 0.16 8.69 6.71
CA GLU A 46 1.08 8.23 7.75
C GLU A 46 2.30 7.49 7.17
N GLU A 47 3.38 7.49 7.94
CA GLU A 47 4.62 6.81 7.65
C GLU A 47 5.14 6.08 8.87
N PHE A 48 5.53 4.83 8.66
CA PHE A 48 6.04 3.95 9.71
C PHE A 48 7.39 3.37 9.31
N GLU A 49 8.31 3.34 10.27
CA GLU A 49 9.61 2.67 10.15
C GLU A 49 9.75 1.61 11.24
N GLY A 50 9.85 0.33 10.84
CA GLY A 50 10.03 -0.78 11.77
C GLY A 50 8.74 -1.19 12.50
N ILE A 51 7.58 -1.07 11.84
CA ILE A 51 6.27 -1.47 12.38
C ILE A 51 5.99 -2.95 12.10
N ALA A 52 5.35 -3.63 13.04
CA ALA A 52 4.84 -4.99 12.82
C ALA A 52 3.52 -4.97 12.00
N LEU A 53 3.14 -6.09 11.39
CA LEU A 53 1.94 -6.12 10.52
C LEU A 53 0.64 -5.94 11.29
N ASP A 54 0.57 -6.52 12.49
CA ASP A 54 -0.54 -6.40 13.44
C ASP A 54 -0.67 -4.96 13.95
N GLU A 55 0.44 -4.35 14.37
CA GLU A 55 0.47 -2.92 14.73
C GLU A 55 0.01 -2.04 13.56
N LEU A 56 0.51 -2.28 12.35
CA LEU A 56 0.10 -1.53 11.16
C LEU A 56 -1.40 -1.69 10.86
N GLN A 57 -1.97 -2.86 11.11
CA GLN A 57 -3.39 -3.10 10.90
C GLN A 57 -4.25 -2.28 11.87
N GLU A 58 -3.82 -2.13 13.12
CA GLU A 58 -4.53 -1.34 14.14
C GLU A 58 -4.55 0.16 13.81
N GLU A 59 -3.53 0.66 13.11
CA GLU A 59 -3.49 2.05 12.62
C GLU A 59 -4.38 2.29 11.40
N LEU A 60 -4.78 1.23 10.67
CA LEU A 60 -5.60 1.38 9.48
C LEU A 60 -7.08 1.65 9.82
N PRO A 61 -7.75 2.53 9.06
CA PRO A 61 -9.15 2.87 9.34
C PRO A 61 -10.07 1.66 9.11
N GLU A 62 -10.99 1.44 10.05
CA GLU A 62 -11.96 0.34 9.98
C GLU A 62 -13.12 0.59 8.99
N ASN A 63 -13.27 1.79 8.45
CA ASN A 63 -14.46 2.22 7.69
C ASN A 63 -14.15 2.97 6.38
N SER A 64 -12.89 3.03 5.98
CA SER A 64 -12.51 3.67 4.71
C SER A 64 -11.28 3.01 4.10
N PRO A 65 -11.16 3.02 2.76
CA PRO A 65 -10.05 2.39 2.09
C PRO A 65 -8.76 3.21 2.20
N ARG A 66 -7.61 2.53 2.09
CA ARG A 66 -6.26 3.10 1.99
C ARG A 66 -5.41 2.31 1.01
N PHE A 67 -4.43 2.98 0.41
CA PHE A 67 -3.29 2.29 -0.18
C PHE A 67 -2.16 2.26 0.84
N VAL A 68 -1.56 1.10 1.06
CA VAL A 68 -0.37 0.97 1.90
C VAL A 68 0.79 0.54 1.02
N VAL A 69 1.81 1.38 0.88
CA VAL A 69 3.07 1.00 0.24
C VAL A 69 3.99 0.45 1.30
N MET A 70 4.26 -0.85 1.24
CA MET A 70 5.04 -1.54 2.26
C MET A 70 6.32 -2.11 1.67
N SER A 71 7.44 -1.92 2.37
CA SER A 71 8.66 -2.72 2.18
C SER A 71 8.54 -3.95 3.05
N TYR A 72 8.24 -5.08 2.41
CA TYR A 72 7.88 -6.32 3.11
C TYR A 72 9.06 -7.26 3.22
N GLU A 73 9.42 -7.69 4.43
CA GLU A 73 10.43 -8.74 4.61
C GLU A 73 9.87 -10.10 4.17
N LEU A 74 10.33 -10.58 3.02
CA LEU A 74 9.96 -11.87 2.44
C LEU A 74 11.15 -12.83 2.55
N GLU A 75 10.96 -13.90 3.31
CA GLU A 75 11.88 -15.02 3.42
C GLU A 75 11.51 -16.09 2.39
N HIS A 76 12.45 -16.43 1.52
CA HIS A 76 12.30 -17.43 0.47
C HIS A 76 12.63 -18.82 1.02
N ARG A 77 12.12 -19.87 0.36
CA ARG A 77 12.36 -21.28 0.76
C ARG A 77 13.83 -21.68 0.81
N ASP A 78 14.69 -20.97 0.08
CA ASP A 78 16.14 -21.19 0.07
C ASP A 78 16.89 -20.40 1.16
N GLY A 79 16.17 -19.75 2.07
CA GLY A 79 16.72 -18.96 3.18
C GLY A 79 17.13 -17.54 2.80
N ARG A 80 16.99 -17.12 1.54
CA ARG A 80 17.25 -15.73 1.15
C ARG A 80 16.16 -14.82 1.69
N LYS A 81 16.54 -13.63 2.12
CA LYS A 81 15.61 -12.54 2.46
C LYS A 81 15.59 -11.50 1.35
N SER A 82 14.40 -11.02 1.01
CA SER A 82 14.19 -9.92 0.07
C SER A 82 13.21 -8.92 0.67
N TYR A 83 13.26 -7.68 0.18
CA TYR A 83 12.43 -6.59 0.68
C TYR A 83 11.61 -5.95 -0.48
N PRO A 84 10.74 -6.72 -1.16
CA PRO A 84 9.92 -6.16 -2.23
C PRO A 84 9.04 -5.02 -1.70
N LEU A 85 8.87 -3.98 -2.53
CA LEU A 85 7.76 -3.06 -2.36
C LEU A 85 6.46 -3.72 -2.84
N VAL A 86 5.43 -3.60 -2.02
CA VAL A 86 4.07 -4.04 -2.33
C VAL A 86 3.09 -2.90 -2.08
N ILE A 87 2.07 -2.77 -2.93
CA ILE A 87 0.90 -1.95 -2.64
C ILE A 87 -0.16 -2.87 -2.05
N ILE A 88 -0.62 -2.60 -0.84
CA ILE A 88 -1.82 -3.20 -0.28
C ILE A 88 -2.97 -2.23 -0.52
N TYR A 89 -4.01 -2.70 -1.19
CA TYR A 89 -5.29 -2.02 -1.22
C TYR A 89 -6.11 -2.50 -0.02
N TRP A 90 -6.09 -1.71 1.04
CA TRP A 90 -6.92 -1.91 2.24
C TRP A 90 -8.30 -1.34 1.97
N ALA A 91 -9.35 -2.16 2.03
CA ALA A 91 -10.72 -1.73 1.81
C ALA A 91 -11.70 -2.51 2.69
N PRO A 92 -11.87 -2.11 3.96
CA PRO A 92 -12.79 -2.79 4.89
C PRO A 92 -14.20 -2.90 4.32
N PRO A 93 -14.99 -3.93 4.66
CA PRO A 93 -16.34 -4.15 4.11
C PRO A 93 -17.32 -3.01 4.41
N THR A 94 -17.07 -2.27 5.49
CA THR A 94 -17.80 -1.08 5.97
C THR A 94 -17.51 0.18 5.16
N SER A 95 -16.53 0.14 4.24
CA SER A 95 -16.20 1.25 3.36
C SER A 95 -17.39 1.62 2.48
N SER A 96 -17.62 2.92 2.28
CA SER A 96 -18.65 3.35 1.34
C SER A 96 -18.32 2.88 -0.09
N MET A 97 -19.33 2.41 -0.81
CA MET A 97 -19.17 1.88 -2.18
C MET A 97 -18.53 2.91 -3.11
N GLU A 98 -18.95 4.17 -3.01
CA GLU A 98 -18.39 5.28 -3.80
C GLU A 98 -16.88 5.42 -3.58
N LEU A 99 -16.43 5.37 -2.33
CA LEU A 99 -15.01 5.53 -1.99
C LEU A 99 -14.21 4.29 -2.40
N ALA A 100 -14.75 3.09 -2.20
CA ALA A 100 -14.13 1.84 -2.66
C ALA A 100 -13.98 1.83 -4.19
N THR A 101 -14.98 2.28 -4.94
CA THR A 101 -14.89 2.42 -6.40
C THR A 101 -13.83 3.44 -6.81
N LEU A 102 -13.74 4.58 -6.11
CA LEU A 102 -12.72 5.60 -6.38
C LEU A 102 -11.31 5.02 -6.23
N TYR A 103 -11.02 4.34 -5.12
CA TYR A 103 -9.72 3.72 -4.90
C TYR A 103 -9.44 2.61 -5.91
N ALA A 104 -10.39 1.70 -6.15
CA ALA A 104 -10.22 0.63 -7.14
C ALA A 104 -9.90 1.19 -8.54
N SER A 105 -10.54 2.30 -8.94
CA SER A 105 -10.27 2.96 -10.22
C SER A 105 -8.88 3.61 -10.30
N ALA A 106 -8.35 4.08 -9.17
CA ALA A 106 -7.05 4.73 -9.08
C ALA A 106 -5.87 3.74 -8.95
N MET A 107 -6.13 2.51 -8.51
CA MET A 107 -5.12 1.49 -8.18
C MET A 107 -4.14 1.21 -9.33
N SER A 108 -4.65 1.01 -10.56
CA SER A 108 -3.79 0.74 -11.73
C SER A 108 -2.89 1.93 -12.07
N HIS A 109 -3.45 3.14 -11.98
CA HIS A 109 -2.68 4.37 -12.19
C HIS A 109 -1.60 4.53 -11.12
N PHE A 110 -1.91 4.27 -9.86
CA PHE A 110 -0.98 4.36 -8.75
C PHE A 110 0.16 3.35 -8.84
N SER A 111 -0.15 2.08 -9.13
CA SER A 111 0.85 1.03 -9.35
C SER A 111 1.81 1.39 -10.48
N THR A 112 1.28 1.89 -11.60
CA THR A 112 2.09 2.30 -12.75
C THR A 112 2.96 3.51 -12.43
N ALA A 113 2.40 4.55 -11.79
CA ALA A 113 3.11 5.78 -11.50
C ALA A 113 4.20 5.61 -10.43
N SER A 114 3.99 4.72 -9.46
CA SER A 114 4.95 4.40 -8.39
C SER A 114 6.00 3.35 -8.78
N ASP A 115 5.86 2.71 -9.95
CA ASP A 115 6.69 1.58 -10.40
C ASP A 115 6.66 0.39 -9.43
N ILE A 116 5.48 0.07 -8.89
CA ILE A 116 5.26 -1.04 -7.96
C ILE A 116 4.29 -2.03 -8.59
N ALA A 117 4.81 -3.13 -9.12
CA ALA A 117 4.02 -4.14 -9.82
C ALA A 117 3.21 -5.06 -8.89
N LYS A 118 3.65 -5.22 -7.63
CA LYS A 118 3.01 -6.15 -6.70
C LYS A 118 1.88 -5.44 -5.96
N VAL A 119 0.64 -5.81 -6.29
CA VAL A 119 -0.56 -5.24 -5.67
C VAL A 119 -1.35 -6.36 -5.00
N LEU A 120 -1.72 -6.15 -3.74
CA LEU A 120 -2.46 -7.09 -2.90
C LEU A 120 -3.78 -6.46 -2.47
N ASP A 121 -4.88 -7.13 -2.77
CA ASP A 121 -6.22 -6.66 -2.40
C ASP A 121 -6.67 -7.27 -1.06
N VAL A 122 -6.87 -6.44 -0.05
CA VAL A 122 -7.25 -6.83 1.32
C VAL A 122 -8.60 -6.18 1.66
N ARG A 123 -9.66 -6.93 1.39
CA ARG A 123 -11.06 -6.48 1.60
C ARG A 123 -11.71 -7.02 2.86
N GLU A 124 -11.16 -8.09 3.41
CA GLU A 124 -11.71 -8.76 4.59
C GLU A 124 -11.23 -8.13 5.91
N GLY A 125 -10.42 -7.06 5.84
CA GLY A 125 -9.91 -6.34 7.01
C GLY A 125 -8.82 -7.10 7.77
N VAL A 126 -8.15 -8.05 7.13
CA VAL A 126 -7.12 -8.89 7.78
C VAL A 126 -5.81 -8.84 6.97
N LEU A 127 -4.76 -8.35 7.61
CA LEU A 127 -3.42 -8.20 7.08
C LEU A 127 -2.48 -9.25 7.72
N GLU A 128 -2.58 -10.48 7.24
CA GLU A 128 -1.80 -11.61 7.77
C GLU A 128 -0.56 -11.92 6.92
N LYS A 129 0.58 -12.13 7.60
CA LYS A 129 1.85 -12.55 7.00
C LYS A 129 1.68 -13.73 6.04
N LYS A 130 0.97 -14.78 6.47
CA LYS A 130 0.74 -16.00 5.68
C LYS A 130 0.02 -15.73 4.36
N SER A 131 -0.96 -14.82 4.38
CA SER A 131 -1.73 -14.42 3.19
C SER A 131 -0.86 -13.64 2.21
N ILE A 132 -0.04 -12.74 2.74
CA ILE A 132 0.92 -11.96 1.94
C ILE A 132 1.98 -12.87 1.32
N ASP A 133 2.61 -13.74 2.10
CA ASP A 133 3.64 -14.70 1.65
C ASP A 133 3.11 -15.57 0.50
N ALA A 134 1.91 -16.13 0.66
CA ALA A 134 1.27 -16.97 -0.36
C ALA A 134 1.05 -16.23 -1.68
N ARG A 135 0.69 -14.93 -1.63
CA ARG A 135 0.51 -14.10 -2.82
C ARG A 135 1.81 -13.60 -3.43
N LEU A 136 2.88 -13.54 -2.65
CA LEU A 136 4.22 -13.15 -3.12
C LEU A 136 5.07 -14.32 -3.59
N GLY A 137 4.60 -15.56 -3.42
CA GLY A 137 5.22 -16.77 -3.93
C GLY A 137 6.34 -17.34 -3.05
N ALA A 138 6.29 -17.09 -1.73
CA ALA A 138 7.17 -17.77 -0.77
C ALA A 138 6.73 -19.22 -0.48
#